data_AF-A0A924MGI7-F1
#
_entry.id   AF-A0A924MGI7-F1
#
_cell.length_a   1.000
_cell.length_b   1.000
_cell.length_c   1.000
_cell.angle_alpha   90.00
_cell.angle_beta   90.00
_cell.angle_gamma   90.00
#
_symmetry.space_group_name_H-M   'P 1'
#
loop_
_entity.id
_entity.type
_entity.pdbx_description
1 polymer ?
#
loop_
_entity_poly.entity_id
_entity_poly.type
_entity_poly.pdbx_seq_one_letter_code
_entity_poly.pdbx_strand_id
1 'polypeptide(L)' 'MYVGYGFNVALAVTVGIITYWITGEQESPWIYVITIFLFSLALAPVNFRYSRVILLYWLSPNIKYMEHYDHD' A
#
# COMPACT_ATOMS: atom_id res chain seq x y z
N MET A 1 7.40 6.98 4.17
CA MET A 1 8.00 5.65 4.42
C MET A 1 7.07 4.74 5.22
N TYR A 2 6.59 5.14 6.41
CA TYR A 2 5.70 4.32 7.25
C TYR A 2 4.30 4.03 6.67
N VAL A 3 3.68 5.01 6.02
CA VAL A 3 2.32 4.83 5.44
C VAL A 3 2.31 3.79 4.31
N GLY A 4 3.31 3.83 3.43
CA GLY A 4 3.46 2.83 2.36
C GLY A 4 3.80 1.42 2.88
N TYR A 5 4.47 1.33 4.02
CA TYR A 5 4.73 0.06 4.71
C TYR A 5 3.46 -0.53 5.32
N GLY A 6 2.67 0.30 6.02
CA GLY A 6 1.37 -0.13 6.57
C GLY A 6 0.42 -0.65 5.50
N PHE A 7 0.38 0.00 4.34
CA PHE A 7 -0.39 -0.48 3.18
C PHE A 7 0.11 -1.82 2.64
N ASN A 8 1.42 -2.01 2.52
CA ASN A 8 1.97 -3.30 2.08
C ASN A 8 1.69 -4.43 3.07
N VAL A 9 1.79 -4.16 4.38
CA VAL A 9 1.45 -5.14 5.42
C VAL A 9 -0.04 -5.49 5.38
N ALA A 10 -0.92 -4.49 5.31
CA ALA A 10 -2.36 -4.70 5.20
C ALA A 10 -2.74 -5.51 3.95
N LEU A 11 -2.09 -5.22 2.81
CA LEU A 11 -2.26 -5.96 1.57
C LEU A 11 -1.80 -7.40 1.71
N ALA A 12 -0.59 -7.63 2.23
CA ALA A 12 -0.06 -8.98 2.41
C ALA A 12 -0.94 -9.84 3.32
N VAL A 13 -1.44 -9.28 4.43
CA VAL A 13 -2.37 -9.96 5.35
C VAL A 13 -3.69 -10.27 4.66
N THR A 14 -4.30 -9.27 3.99
CA THR A 14 -5.60 -9.44 3.34
C THR A 14 -5.53 -10.47 2.21
N VAL A 15 -4.52 -10.38 1.35
CA VAL A 15 -4.30 -11.31 0.25
C VAL A 15 -3.98 -12.71 0.78
N GLY A 16 -3.16 -12.83 1.82
CA GLY A 16 -2.87 -14.11 2.46
C GLY A 16 -4.12 -14.82 2.98
N ILE A 17 -5.03 -14.08 3.65
CA ILE A 17 -6.30 -14.62 4.15
C ILE A 17 -7.21 -15.04 2.99
N ILE A 18 -7.30 -14.24 1.93
CA ILE A 18 -8.12 -14.55 0.76
C ILE A 18 -7.60 -15.79 0.03
N THR A 19 -6.27 -15.88 -0.17
CA THR A 19 -5.65 -17.05 -0.79
C THR A 19 -5.90 -18.32 0.03
N TYR A 20 -5.80 -18.24 1.36
CA TYR A 20 -6.13 -19.36 2.24
C TYR A 20 -7.60 -19.80 2.09
N TRP A 21 -8.52 -18.83 2.04
CA TRP A 21 -9.94 -19.10 1.87
C TRP A 21 -10.28 -19.75 0.52
N ILE A 22 -9.59 -19.37 -0.55
CA ILE A 22 -9.87 -19.88 -1.91
C ILE A 22 -9.20 -21.23 -2.12
N THR A 23 -7.94 -21.37 -1.72
CA THR A 23 -7.13 -22.54 -2.06
C THR A 23 -7.25 -23.63 -1.00
N GLY A 24 -7.46 -23.30 0.28
CA GLY A 24 -7.50 -24.28 1.39
C GLY A 24 -6.18 -25.02 1.64
N GLU A 25 -5.16 -24.74 0.83
CA GLU A 25 -3.85 -25.39 0.86
C GLU A 25 -2.99 -24.80 1.98
N GLN A 26 -2.58 -25.67 2.91
CA GLN A 26 -1.75 -25.30 4.06
C GLN A 26 -0.29 -25.71 3.88
N GLU A 27 -0.01 -26.57 2.90
CA GLU A 27 1.28 -27.26 2.79
C GLU A 27 2.26 -26.52 1.87
N SER A 28 1.75 -25.79 0.87
CA SER A 28 2.59 -25.09 -0.10
C SER A 28 2.65 -23.57 0.17
N PRO A 29 3.72 -23.06 0.82
CA PRO A 29 3.89 -21.63 1.05
C PRO A 29 4.07 -20.83 -0.24
N TRP A 30 4.45 -21.47 -1.35
CA TRP A 30 4.72 -20.83 -2.63
C TRP A 30 3.50 -20.15 -3.25
N ILE A 31 2.31 -20.71 -3.05
CA ILE A 31 1.07 -20.13 -3.56
C ILE A 31 0.86 -18.75 -2.93
N TYR A 32 1.02 -18.64 -1.61
CA TYR A 32 0.91 -17.37 -0.89
C TYR A 32 1.95 -16.35 -1.35
N VAL A 33 3.20 -16.76 -1.53
CA VAL A 33 4.28 -15.86 -1.98
C VAL A 33 3.97 -15.30 -3.38
N ILE A 34 3.61 -16.16 -4.33
CA ILE A 34 3.32 -15.75 -5.72
C ILE A 34 2.08 -14.85 -5.76
N THR A 35 1.02 -15.20 -5.05
CA THR A 35 -0.22 -14.40 -5.03
C THR A 35 0.01 -13.03 -4.38
N ILE A 36 0.71 -12.97 -3.25
CA ILE A 36 1.06 -11.70 -2.59
C ILE A 36 1.93 -10.84 -3.52
N PHE A 37 2.89 -11.45 -4.22
CA PHE A 37 3.76 -10.73 -5.16
C PHE A 37 2.98 -10.15 -6.34
N LEU A 38 2.09 -10.93 -6.95
CA LEU A 38 1.23 -10.47 -8.05
C LEU A 38 0.29 -9.35 -7.62
N PHE A 39 -0.36 -9.50 -6.46
CA PHE A 39 -1.23 -8.45 -5.92
C PHE A 39 -0.45 -7.20 -5.55
N SER A 40 0.75 -7.33 -4.96
CA SER A 40 1.61 -6.19 -4.65
C SER A 40 2.03 -5.44 -5.92
N LEU A 41 2.33 -6.16 -7.01
CA LEU A 41 2.65 -5.56 -8.29
C LEU A 41 1.43 -4.86 -8.93
N ALA A 42 0.24 -5.49 -8.87
CA ALA A 42 -0.99 -4.93 -9.40
C ALA A 42 -1.46 -3.68 -8.62
N LEU A 43 -1.27 -3.68 -7.31
CA LEU A 43 -1.59 -2.55 -6.41
C LEU A 43 -0.42 -1.59 -6.24
N ALA A 44 0.73 -1.82 -6.87
CA ALA A 44 1.85 -0.87 -6.89
C ALA A 44 1.41 0.56 -7.32
N PRO A 45 0.69 0.75 -8.45
CA PRO A 45 0.25 2.10 -8.85
C PRO A 45 -0.70 2.74 -7.82
N VAL A 46 -1.53 1.93 -7.16
CA VAL A 46 -2.43 2.36 -6.09
C VAL A 46 -1.62 2.82 -4.87
N ASN A 47 -0.66 2.02 -4.42
CA ASN A 47 0.22 2.35 -3.29
C ASN A 47 1.02 3.63 -3.54
N PHE A 48 1.56 3.84 -4.74
CA PHE A 48 2.28 5.06 -5.07
C PHE A 48 1.37 6.30 -5.12
N ARG A 49 0.11 6.15 -5.57
CA ARG A 49 -0.83 7.28 -5.69
C ARG A 49 -1.47 7.65 -4.35
N TYR A 50 -1.88 6.67 -3.54
CA TYR A 50 -2.49 6.92 -2.21
C TYR A 50 -1.47 7.34 -1.15
N SER A 51 -0.22 6.89 -1.25
CA SER A 51 0.85 7.35 -0.37
C SER A 51 1.03 8.87 -0.42
N ARG A 52 0.89 9.51 -1.60
CA ARG A 52 0.89 10.99 -1.72
C ARG A 52 -0.33 11.64 -1.07
N VAL A 53 -1.52 11.09 -1.30
CA VAL A 53 -2.78 11.66 -0.80
C VAL A 53 -2.85 11.60 0.72
N ILE A 54 -2.49 10.47 1.33
CA ILE A 54 -2.54 10.28 2.78
C ILE A 54 -1.48 11.14 3.49
N LEU A 55 -0.29 11.29 2.89
CA LEU A 55 0.77 12.10 3.47
C LEU A 55 0.40 13.60 3.49
N LEU A 56 -0.26 14.09 2.44
CA LEU A 56 -0.77 15.47 2.38
C LEU A 56 -1.99 15.69 3.28
N TYR A 57 -2.96 14.78 3.30
CA TYR A 57 -4.22 15.00 4.05
C TYR A 57 -4.15 14.64 5.54
N TRP A 58 -3.30 13.69 5.94
CA TRP A 58 -3.33 13.15 7.31
C TRP A 58 -2.08 13.48 8.14
N LEU A 59 -0.90 13.55 7.52
CA LEU A 59 0.37 13.84 8.23
C LEU A 59 0.75 15.33 8.21
N SER A 60 0.24 16.10 7.24
CA SER A 60 0.47 17.55 7.14
C SER A 60 -0.81 18.33 6.84
N PRO A 61 -1.81 18.31 7.74
CA PRO A 61 -3.02 19.12 7.57
C PRO A 61 -2.73 20.64 7.65
N ASN A 62 -1.55 21.05 8.12
CA ASN A 62 -1.17 22.46 8.31
C ASN A 62 -0.24 23.04 7.23
N ILE A 63 0.18 22.26 6.23
CA ILE A 63 1.03 22.81 5.16
C ILE A 63 0.11 23.38 4.07
N LYS A 64 -0.34 24.63 4.28
CA LYS A 64 -0.94 25.44 3.23
C LYS A 64 0.16 25.93 2.30
N TYR A 65 -0.08 25.84 0.99
CA TYR A 65 0.74 26.49 -0.02
C TYR A 65 0.81 27.99 0.30
N MET A 66 2.01 28.50 0.53
CA MET A 66 2.25 29.92 0.77
C MET A 66 2.74 30.56 -0.53
N GLU A 67 1.83 31.29 -1.19
CA GLU A 67 2.09 32.01 -2.45
C GLU A 67 3.27 32.97 -2.38
N HIS A 68 3.65 33.41 -1.17
CA HIS A 68 4.76 34.33 -0.95
C HIS A 68 6.14 33.77 -1.34
N TYR A 69 6.28 32.45 -1.46
CA TYR A 69 7.53 31.80 -1.85
C TYR A 69 7.61 31.45 -3.36
N ASP A 70 6.61 31.86 -4.16
CA ASP A 70 6.54 31.57 -5.62
C ASP A 70 7.14 32.70 -6.49
N HIS A 71 7.90 33.61 -5.87
CA HIS A 71 8.69 34.62 -6.56
C HIS A 71 10.18 34.28 -6.49
N ASP A 72 10.67 33.53 -7.47
CA ASP A 72 12.04 33.60 -7.99
C ASP A 72 12.11 32.95 -9.39
#